data_AF-A0A0F9JS16-F1
#
_entry.id   AF-A0A0F9JS16-F1
#
_cell.length_a   1.000
_cell.length_b   1.000
_cell.length_c   1.000
_cell.angle_alpha   90.00
_cell.angle_beta   90.00
_cell.angle_gamma   90.00
#
_symmetry.space_group_name_H-M   'P 1'
#
loop_
_entity.id
_entity.type
_entity.pdbx_description
1 polymer ?
#
loop_
_entity_poly.entity_id
_entity_poly.type
_entity_poly.pdbx_seq_one_letter_code
_entity_poly.pdbx_strand_id
1 'polypeptide(L)'
;MYLSYEQVAATNVVKTVVALTVPGNATMVELQADTQDVRFTMDDTTDPTQTSGMIMLVSLPKNMYLIEDLQRIRFVRGAGTDANLNLHYSAGRDI
;
A
#
# COMPACT_ATOMS: atom_id res chain seq x y z
N MET A 1 -6.25 -1.99 17.59
CA MET A 1 -7.52 -2.68 17.24
C MET A 1 -7.73 -2.65 15.73
N TYR A 2 -8.00 -3.80 15.10
CA TYR A 2 -8.30 -3.89 13.68
C TYR A 2 -9.68 -3.31 13.35
N LEU A 3 -9.79 -2.61 12.21
CA LEU A 3 -11.01 -1.91 11.78
C LEU A 3 -11.60 -2.49 10.49
N SER A 4 -10.80 -2.61 9.44
CA SER A 4 -11.26 -3.09 8.13
C SER A 4 -10.10 -3.60 7.29
N TYR A 5 -10.44 -4.28 6.19
CA TYR A 5 -9.51 -4.81 5.20
C TYR A 5 -10.00 -4.44 3.81
N GLU A 6 -9.04 -4.13 2.95
CA GLU A 6 -9.25 -3.89 1.53
C GLU A 6 -8.13 -4.57 0.73
N GLN A 7 -8.48 -5.10 -0.43
CA GLN A 7 -7.52 -5.63 -1.40
C GLN A 7 -7.64 -4.86 -2.70
N VAL A 8 -6.49 -4.46 -3.25
CA VAL A 8 -6.44 -3.71 -4.50
C VAL A 8 -5.46 -4.38 -5.45
N ALA A 9 -5.88 -4.59 -6.69
CA ALA A 9 -4.98 -5.09 -7.72
C ALA A 9 -3.92 -4.02 -8.05
N ALA A 10 -2.65 -4.34 -7.92
CA ALA A 10 -1.55 -3.54 -8.45
C ALA A 10 -1.30 -3.96 -9.90
N THR A 11 -1.59 -3.07 -10.84
CA THR A 11 -1.50 -3.31 -12.28
C THR A 11 -0.32 -2.55 -12.90
N ASN A 12 -0.16 -2.57 -14.22
CA ASN A 12 0.82 -1.70 -14.91
C ASN A 12 0.44 -0.20 -14.92
N VAL A 13 -0.79 0.14 -14.57
CA VAL A 13 -1.25 1.52 -14.37
C VAL A 13 -1.00 1.91 -12.92
N VAL A 14 -0.41 3.09 -12.71
CA VAL A 14 -0.18 3.68 -11.38
C VAL A 14 -1.51 3.97 -10.72
N LYS A 15 -1.65 3.55 -9.47
CA LYS A 15 -2.83 3.77 -8.63
C LYS A 15 -2.48 4.62 -7.43
N THR A 16 -3.38 5.51 -7.06
CA THR A 16 -3.32 6.30 -5.83
C THR A 16 -4.26 5.69 -4.80
N VAL A 17 -3.94 5.85 -3.52
CA VAL A 17 -4.82 5.39 -2.43
C VAL A 17 -5.94 6.37 -2.09
N VAL A 18 -5.98 7.54 -2.75
CA VAL A 18 -7.14 8.44 -2.67
C VAL A 18 -8.45 7.77 -3.13
N ALA A 19 -8.36 6.67 -3.87
CA ALA A 19 -9.51 5.87 -4.28
C ALA A 19 -10.01 4.84 -3.23
N LEU A 20 -9.35 4.70 -2.06
CA LEU A 20 -9.67 3.65 -1.09
C LEU A 20 -10.62 4.13 0.01
N THR A 21 -11.38 3.19 0.58
CA THR A 21 -12.40 3.50 1.58
C THR A 21 -11.79 3.45 2.99
N VAL A 22 -10.99 4.46 3.33
CA VAL A 22 -10.30 4.54 4.62
C VAL A 22 -11.32 4.79 5.76
N PRO A 23 -11.37 3.94 6.80
CA PRO A 23 -12.21 4.20 7.97
C PRO A 23 -11.82 5.51 8.68
N GLY A 24 -12.79 6.34 9.03
CA GLY A 24 -12.55 7.67 9.61
C GLY A 24 -11.83 7.69 10.97
N ASN A 25 -11.76 6.54 11.65
CA ASN A 25 -11.03 6.37 12.91
C ASN A 25 -9.73 5.57 12.76
N ALA A 26 -9.31 5.21 11.55
CA ALA A 26 -8.04 4.54 11.32
C ALA A 26 -6.88 5.49 11.64
N THR A 27 -5.87 4.99 12.35
CA THR A 27 -4.63 5.72 12.65
C THR A 27 -3.42 5.11 11.97
N MET A 28 -3.49 3.80 11.70
CA MET A 28 -2.42 3.02 11.07
C MET A 28 -3.00 2.16 9.94
N VAL A 29 -2.12 1.75 9.03
CA VAL A 29 -2.40 0.76 8.00
C VAL A 29 -1.23 -0.20 7.87
N GLU A 30 -1.51 -1.49 7.77
CA GLU A 30 -0.51 -2.48 7.38
C GLU A 30 -0.70 -2.81 5.90
N LEU A 31 0.39 -2.71 5.14
CA LEU A 31 0.43 -3.01 3.72
C LEU A 31 1.22 -4.30 3.47
N GLN A 32 0.69 -5.15 2.60
CA GLN A 32 1.35 -6.39 2.21
C GLN A 32 1.09 -6.72 0.74
N ALA A 33 2.14 -7.12 0.03
CA ALA A 33 2.04 -7.72 -1.30
C ALA A 33 1.84 -9.24 -1.19
N ASP A 34 0.99 -9.85 -2.03
CA ASP A 34 0.55 -11.25 -1.86
C ASP A 34 0.88 -12.18 -3.03
N THR A 35 0.85 -11.70 -4.27
CA THR A 35 1.06 -12.55 -5.47
C THR A 35 2.33 -12.24 -6.25
N GLN A 36 2.76 -10.98 -6.24
CA GLN A 36 3.98 -10.46 -6.86
C GLN A 36 4.42 -9.23 -6.08
N ASP A 37 5.65 -8.81 -6.29
CA ASP A 37 6.17 -7.58 -5.70
C ASP A 37 5.38 -6.36 -6.18
N VAL A 38 5.31 -5.34 -5.33
CA VAL A 38 4.67 -4.06 -5.63
C VAL A 38 5.70 -2.95 -5.52
N ARG A 39 5.71 -2.04 -6.49
CA ARG A 39 6.51 -0.81 -6.46
C ARG A 39 5.65 0.31 -5.91
N PHE A 40 6.20 1.11 -4.99
CA PHE A 40 5.47 2.23 -4.43
C PHE A 40 6.37 3.43 -4.09
N THR A 41 5.75 4.60 -4.03
CA THR A 41 6.31 5.86 -3.51
C THR A 41 5.33 6.44 -2.48
N MET A 42 5.79 7.32 -1.59
CA MET A 42 4.97 7.93 -0.53
C MET A 42 5.12 9.45 -0.47
N ASP A 43 5.56 10.06 -1.55
CA ASP A 43 5.84 11.50 -1.65
C ASP A 43 4.74 12.30 -2.37
N ASP A 44 3.63 11.64 -2.74
CA ASP A 44 2.49 12.19 -3.48
C ASP A 44 2.83 12.90 -4.81
N THR A 45 4.06 12.77 -5.31
CA THR A 45 4.51 13.56 -6.47
C THR A 45 5.19 12.70 -7.51
N THR A 46 5.87 11.63 -7.10
CA THR A 46 6.57 10.74 -8.02
C THR A 46 5.74 9.49 -8.27
N ASP A 47 5.60 9.14 -9.54
CA ASP A 47 4.99 7.88 -9.92
C ASP A 47 6.03 6.76 -9.84
N PRO A 48 5.72 5.64 -9.15
CA PRO A 48 6.60 4.48 -9.15
C PRO A 48 6.68 3.89 -10.56
N THR A 49 7.85 3.34 -10.89
CA THR A 49 8.08 2.64 -12.15
C THR A 49 8.78 1.30 -11.89
N GLN A 50 9.05 0.52 -12.95
CA GLN A 50 9.80 -0.73 -12.80
C GLN A 50 11.20 -0.54 -12.20
N THR A 51 11.77 0.66 -12.32
CA THR A 51 13.12 1.01 -11.87
C THR A 51 13.16 2.13 -10.82
N SER A 52 12.01 2.70 -10.45
CA SER A 52 11.90 3.82 -9.50
C SER A 52 10.88 3.53 -8.41
N GLY A 53 11.20 3.94 -7.18
CA GLY A 53 10.37 3.69 -6.00
C GLY A 53 10.81 2.49 -5.17
N MET A 54 10.26 2.40 -3.97
CA MET A 54 10.49 1.32 -3.03
C MET A 54 9.81 0.03 -3.50
N ILE A 55 10.35 -1.12 -3.09
CA ILE A 55 9.78 -2.43 -3.42
C ILE A 55 9.19 -3.03 -2.15
N MET A 56 7.91 -3.39 -2.22
CA MET A 56 7.25 -4.26 -1.27
C MET A 56 7.36 -5.68 -1.80
N LEU A 57 8.27 -6.45 -1.23
CA LEU A 57 8.50 -7.84 -1.64
C LEU A 57 7.41 -8.74 -1.06
N VAL A 58 6.94 -9.70 -1.85
CA VAL A 58 5.94 -10.70 -1.40
C VAL A 58 6.47 -11.56 -0.23
N SER A 59 7.79 -11.73 -0.15
CA SER A 59 8.45 -12.53 0.89
C SER A 59 8.67 -11.80 2.21
N LEU A 60 8.43 -10.49 2.25
CA LEU A 60 8.64 -9.68 3.44
C LEU A 60 7.37 -9.61 4.30
N PRO A 61 7.52 -9.42 5.62
CA PRO A 61 6.39 -9.18 6.49
C PRO A 61 5.65 -7.90 6.10
N LYS A 62 4.39 -7.81 6.53
CA LYS A 62 3.56 -6.61 6.38
C LYS A 62 4.26 -5.38 6.96
N ASN A 63 4.24 -4.29 6.21
CA ASN A 63 4.82 -3.02 6.61
C ASN A 63 3.73 -2.11 7.18
N MET A 64 3.99 -1.53 8.34
CA MET A 64 3.03 -0.66 9.02
C MET A 64 3.36 0.81 8.75
N TYR A 65 2.35 1.59 8.39
CA TYR A 65 2.45 3.00 8.08
C TYR A 65 1.38 3.80 8.85
N LEU A 66 1.63 5.09 9.02
CA LEU A 66 0.61 6.02 9.49
C LEU A 66 -0.44 6.21 8.41
N ILE A 67 -1.69 6.45 8.81
CA ILE A 67 -2.78 6.65 7.85
C ILE A 67 -2.58 7.92 6.98
N GLU A 68 -1.86 8.91 7.49
CA GLU A 68 -1.52 10.13 6.75
C GLU A 68 -0.54 9.88 5.61
N ASP A 69 0.40 8.95 5.79
CA ASP A 69 1.35 8.56 4.74
C ASP A 69 0.67 7.74 3.65
N LEU A 70 -0.36 6.97 4.03
CA LEU A 70 -1.16 6.21 3.08
C LEU A 70 -1.82 7.12 2.03
N GLN A 71 -2.25 8.33 2.41
CA GLN A 71 -2.87 9.26 1.46
C GLN A 71 -1.90 9.69 0.34
N ARG A 72 -0.60 9.59 0.58
CA ARG A 72 0.46 9.96 -0.35
C ARG A 72 1.01 8.78 -1.16
N ILE A 73 0.54 7.56 -0.88
CA ILE A 73 1.07 6.38 -1.54
C ILE A 73 0.55 6.28 -2.97
N ARG A 74 1.50 6.04 -3.87
CA ARG A 74 1.26 5.67 -5.26
C ARG A 74 1.89 4.32 -5.48
N PHE A 75 1.20 3.42 -6.16
CA PHE A 75 1.69 2.06 -6.38
C PHE A 75 1.41 1.55 -7.79
N VAL A 76 2.28 0.64 -8.23
CA VAL A 76 2.19 -0.07 -9.50
C VAL A 76 2.73 -1.48 -9.27
N ARG A 77 2.38 -2.43 -10.15
CA ARG A 77 2.98 -3.76 -10.11
C ARG A 77 4.51 -3.68 -10.17
N GLY A 78 5.19 -4.61 -9.50
CA GLY A 78 6.62 -4.81 -9.66
C GLY A 78 6.98 -5.43 -11.00
N ALA A 79 8.17 -6.03 -11.08
CA ALA A 79 8.57 -6.77 -12.28
C ALA A 79 7.65 -8.00 -12.48
N GLY A 80 7.10 -8.17 -13.68
CA GLY A 80 6.28 -9.33 -14.04
C GLY A 80 4.80 -9.01 -14.24
N THR A 81 3.93 -9.89 -13.73
CA THR A 81 2.46 -9.81 -13.86
C THR A 81 1.85 -8.89 -12.81
N ASP A 82 0.54 -8.68 -12.90
CA ASP A 82 -0.22 -7.92 -11.90
C ASP A 82 -0.13 -8.60 -10.52
N ALA A 83 -0.20 -7.77 -9.48
CA ALA A 83 -0.08 -8.17 -8.08
C ALA A 83 -1.33 -7.79 -7.28
N ASN A 84 -1.41 -8.24 -6.03
CA ASN A 84 -2.40 -7.76 -5.07
C ASN A 84 -1.70 -7.03 -3.92
N LEU A 85 -2.22 -5.86 -3.58
CA LEU A 85 -1.87 -5.11 -2.37
C LEU A 85 -3.01 -5.28 -1.36
N ASN A 86 -2.68 -5.88 -0.23
CA ASN A 86 -3.54 -6.04 0.93
C ASN A 86 -3.34 -4.86 1.88
N LEU A 87 -4.45 -4.27 2.34
CA LEU A 87 -4.46 -3.17 3.29
C LEU A 87 -5.27 -3.57 4.52
N HIS A 88 -4.66 -3.50 5.70
CA HIS A 88 -5.34 -3.72 6.98
C HIS A 88 -5.34 -2.43 7.79
N TYR A 89 -6.51 -1.88 8.03
CA TYR A 89 -6.68 -0.64 8.78
C TYR A 89 -6.83 -0.93 10.28
N SER A 90 -6.19 -0.12 11.11
CA SER A 90 -6.28 -0.25 12.56
C SER A 90 -6.33 1.10 13.27
N ALA A 91 -6.98 1.11 14.44
CA ALA A 91 -7.01 2.21 15.38
C ALA A 91 -6.24 1.85 16.65
N GLY A 92 -5.55 2.84 17.21
CA GLY A 92 -4.84 2.71 18.47
C GLY A 92 -3.35 2.91 18.27
N ARG A 93 -2.80 3.87 19.01
CA ARG A 93 -1.37 4.00 19.21
C ARG A 93 -0.99 2.93 20.23
N ASP A 94 -0.53 1.77 19.78
CA ASP A 94 0.25 0.91 20.68
C ASP A 94 1.57 1.64 20.94
N ILE A 95 1.57 2.47 21.99
CA ILE A 95 2.77 2.98 22.68
C ILE A 95 2.92 2.21 23.99
#